data_AF-A0AAW9SCU8-F1
#
_entry.id   AF-A0AAW9SCU8-F1
#
_cell.length_a   1.000
_cell.length_b   1.000
_cell.length_c   1.000
_cell.angle_alpha   90.00
_cell.angle_beta   90.00
_cell.angle_gamma   90.00
#
_symmetry.space_group_name_H-M   'P 1'
#
loop_
_entity.id
_entity.type
_entity.pdbx_description
1 polymer ?
#
loop_
_entity_poly.entity_id
_entity_poly.type
_entity_poly.pdbx_seq_one_letter_code
_entity_poly.pdbx_strand_id
1 'polypeptide(L)' 'SQCLNRHMGDQETVAREVNAWQNDRNNKESRINWQFTTKESRVKLKRLYPSFND' A
#
# COMPACT_ATOMS: atom_id res chain seq x y z
N SER A 1 14.45 6.56 1.96
CA SER A 1 13.51 7.40 1.18
C SER A 1 12.82 6.51 0.15
N GLN A 2 11.57 6.79 -0.22
CA GLN A 2 10.90 6.07 -1.31
C GLN A 2 11.70 6.28 -2.60
N CYS A 3 11.98 5.22 -3.36
CA CYS A 3 12.84 5.28 -4.55
C CYS A 3 12.31 6.19 -5.68
N LEU A 4 11.07 6.69 -5.56
CA LEU A 4 10.34 7.43 -6.61
C LEU A 4 10.56 8.96 -6.59
N ASN A 5 11.51 9.47 -5.82
CA ASN A 5 11.77 10.92 -5.74
C ASN A 5 12.59 11.47 -6.92
N ARG A 6 12.88 10.66 -7.95
CA ARG A 6 13.65 11.05 -9.14
C ARG A 6 13.10 10.39 -10.39
N HIS A 7 13.26 11.04 -11.53
CA HIS A 7 12.98 10.42 -12.83
C HIS A 7 13.95 9.26 -13.09
N MET A 8 13.42 8.15 -13.62
CA MET A 8 14.19 6.99 -14.05
C MET A 8 13.85 6.74 -15.52
N GLY A 9 14.85 6.74 -16.39
CA GLY A 9 14.65 6.69 -17.84
C GLY A 9 14.35 5.30 -18.40
N ASP A 10 14.46 4.26 -17.58
CA ASP A 10 14.34 2.87 -18.00
C ASP A 10 13.58 2.01 -16.98
N GLN A 11 12.79 1.07 -17.50
CA GLN A 11 11.94 0.20 -16.70
C GLN A 11 12.76 -0.76 -15.82
N GLU A 12 13.94 -1.19 -16.28
CA GLU A 12 14.79 -2.11 -15.53
C GLU A 12 15.32 -1.47 -14.24
N THR A 13 15.73 -0.20 -14.30
CA THR A 13 16.17 0.58 -13.15
C THR A 13 15.02 0.82 -12.18
N VAL A 14 13.81 1.10 -12.68
CA VAL A 14 12.62 1.19 -11.83
C VAL A 14 12.39 -0.13 -11.09
N ALA A 15 12.41 -1.26 -11.80
CA ALA A 15 12.19 -2.58 -11.19
C ALA A 15 13.24 -2.89 -10.11
N ARG A 16 14.52 -2.62 -10.37
CA ARG A 16 15.62 -2.84 -9.43
C ARG A 16 15.46 -2.02 -8.15
N GLU A 17 15.17 -0.74 -8.29
CA GLU A 17 15.00 0.20 -7.18
C GLU A 17 13.75 -0.12 -6.34
N VAL A 18 12.64 -0.46 -6.99
CA VAL A 18 11.40 -0.90 -6.31
C VAL A 18 11.66 -2.19 -5.54
N ASN A 19 12.34 -3.16 -6.12
CA ASN A 19 12.68 -4.41 -5.44
C ASN A 19 13.57 -4.17 -4.21
N ALA A 20 14.61 -3.35 -4.34
CA ALA A 20 15.49 -3.02 -3.21
C ALA A 20 14.71 -2.32 -2.09
N TRP A 21 13.87 -1.35 -2.43
CA TRP A 21 13.03 -0.64 -1.45
C TRP A 21 11.99 -1.54 -0.80
N GLN A 22 11.35 -2.43 -1.57
CA GLN A 22 10.39 -3.40 -1.06
C GLN A 22 11.06 -4.37 -0.07
N ASN A 23 12.27 -4.85 -0.38
CA ASN A 23 13.01 -5.74 0.52
C ASN A 23 13.37 -5.05 1.84
N ASP A 24 13.92 -3.82 1.78
CA ASP A 24 14.20 -3.02 2.97
C ASP A 24 12.93 -2.79 3.82
N ARG A 25 11.80 -2.48 3.17
CA ARG A 25 10.52 -2.28 3.87
C ARG A 25 10.00 -3.55 4.52
N ASN A 26 10.05 -4.68 3.81
CA ASN A 26 9.54 -5.96 4.32
C ASN A 26 10.39 -6.46 5.49
N ASN A 27 11.70 -6.22 5.46
CA ASN A 27 12.62 -6.56 6.56
C ASN A 27 12.39 -5.73 7.83
N LYS A 28 11.69 -4.60 7.75
CA LYS A 28 11.34 -3.78 8.93
C LYS A 28 10.16 -4.35 9.74
N GLU A 29 9.67 -5.53 9.38
CA GLU A 29 8.57 -6.27 10.04
C GLU A 29 7.39 -5.38 10.46
N SER A 30 7.11 -4.35 9.66
CA SER A 30 6.11 -3.34 9.97
C SER A 30 4.72 -3.96 9.83
N ARG A 31 4.17 -4.45 10.93
CA ARG A 31 2.84 -5.08 10.96
C ARG A 31 1.76 -4.02 10.90
N ILE A 32 0.82 -4.20 9.97
CA ILE A 32 -0.40 -3.38 9.94
C ILE A 32 -1.26 -3.81 11.14
N ASN A 33 -1.55 -2.87 12.04
CA ASN A 33 -2.46 -3.09 13.15
C ASN A 33 -3.91 -2.87 12.69
N TRP A 34 -4.50 -3.89 12.07
CA TRP A 34 -5.88 -3.86 11.62
C TRP A 34 -6.85 -3.68 12.80
N GLN A 35 -7.53 -2.54 12.83
CA GLN A 35 -8.49 -2.20 13.91
C GLN A 35 -9.86 -2.87 13.75
N PHE A 36 -10.10 -3.49 12.60
CA PHE A 36 -11.35 -4.13 12.25
C PHE A 36 -11.14 -5.03 11.03
N THR A 37 -11.97 -6.06 10.91
CA THR A 37 -12.04 -6.92 9.72
C THR A 37 -12.64 -6.17 8.52
N THR A 38 -12.47 -6.70 7.31
CA THR A 38 -13.08 -6.14 6.08
C THR A 38 -14.61 -6.05 6.18
N LYS A 39 -15.26 -6.98 6.88
CA LYS A 39 -16.71 -6.94 7.07
C LYS A 39 -17.12 -5.81 8.03
N GLU A 40 -16.40 -5.68 9.14
CA GLU A 40 -16.65 -4.63 10.14
C GLU A 40 -16.31 -3.23 9.62
N SER A 41 -15.30 -3.11 8.75
CA SER A 41 -14.93 -1.82 8.13
C SER A 41 -16.08 -1.24 7.32
N ARG A 42 -16.81 -2.06 6.56
CA ARG A 42 -17.96 -1.62 5.75
C ARG A 42 -19.11 -1.09 6.61
N VAL A 43 -19.27 -1.60 7.82
CA VAL A 43 -20.27 -1.11 8.79
C VAL A 43 -19.78 0.19 9.44
N LYS A 44 -18.56 0.19 9.99
CA LYS A 44 -17.99 1.37 10.69
C LYS A 44 -17.75 2.56 9.76
N LEU A 45 -17.35 2.30 8.52
CA LEU A 45 -17.04 3.30 7.49
C LEU A 45 -18.14 3.41 6.43
N LYS A 46 -19.39 3.04 6.76
CA LYS A 46 -20.53 3.06 5.83
C LYS A 46 -20.69 4.38 5.06
N ARG A 47 -20.37 5.52 5.70
CA ARG A 47 -20.39 6.85 5.05
C ARG A 47 -19.36 6.98 3.92
N LEU A 48 -18.20 6.34 4.06
CA LEU A 48 -17.11 6.38 3.08
C LEU A 48 -17.25 5.32 1.99
N TYR A 49 -17.98 4.24 2.28
CA TYR A 49 -18.27 3.16 1.34
C TYR A 49 -19.78 3.05 1.12
N PRO A 50 -20.38 3.99 0.38
CA PRO A 50 -21.77 3.84 -0.03
C PRO A 50 -21.89 2.57 -0.86
N SER A 51 -22.74 1.65 -0.42
CA SER A 51 -23.18 0.54 -1.26
C SER A 51 -24.09 1.13 -2.33
N PHE A 52 -23.65 1.11 -3.58
CA PHE A 52 -24.50 1.40 -4.73
C PHE A 52 -25.50 0.25 -4.90
N ASN A 53 -26.55 0.26 -4.10
CA ASN A 53 -27.76 -0.50 -4.38
C ASN A 53 -28.83 0.53 -4.70
N ASP A 54 -29.19 0.61 -5.98
CA ASP A 54 -30.49 1.11 -6.41
C ASP A 54 -31.55 0.02 -6.18
#